data_AF-A0A1G5Z3X3-F1
#
_entry.id   AF-A0A1G5Z3X3-F1
#
_cell.length_a   1.000
_cell.length_b   1.000
_cell.length_c   1.000
_cell.angle_alpha   90.00
_cell.angle_beta   90.00
_cell.angle_gamma   90.00
#
_symmetry.space_group_name_H-M   'P 1'
#
loop_
_entity.id
_entity.type
_entity.pdbx_description
1 polymer ?
#
loop_
_entity_poly.entity_id
_entity_poly.type
_entity_poly.pdbx_seq_one_letter_code
_entity_poly.pdbx_strand_id
1 'polypeptide(L)'
;MKYLLSYFFTILCSVSLSQQHSDPQKADYILVWQDEFDQNGKVDSTKWTFEKGFVRNQELQWYQEENATVNDGKLVITGKREVIPNPGFESGDADWKKSRKQADYTSSSIKLYLDSKLLNEIDLAETINPDGFNPFHQPHYLLLNLALGGNGGDPSGSTFPSKYLVDYVRVYQKISP
;
A
#
# COMPACT_ATOMS: atom_id res chain seq x y z
N MET A 1 9.90 -62.82 -27.77
CA MET A 1 8.92 -61.88 -27.17
C MET A 1 9.67 -60.88 -26.29
N LYS A 2 9.81 -59.64 -26.73
CA LYS A 2 10.21 -58.48 -25.91
C LYS A 2 9.26 -57.35 -26.33
N TYR A 3 8.37 -56.94 -25.43
CA TYR A 3 7.55 -55.75 -25.62
C TYR A 3 8.28 -54.57 -24.99
N LEU A 4 8.59 -53.56 -25.79
CA LEU A 4 9.11 -52.28 -25.33
C LEU A 4 7.91 -51.32 -25.26
N LEU A 5 7.42 -51.02 -24.06
CA LEU A 5 6.42 -49.96 -23.86
C LEU A 5 7.12 -48.61 -24.01
N SER A 6 6.80 -47.87 -25.07
CA SER A 6 7.16 -46.47 -25.22
C SER A 6 6.04 -45.62 -24.61
N TYR A 7 6.32 -44.93 -23.51
CA TYR A 7 5.43 -43.90 -22.95
C TYR A 7 5.76 -42.56 -23.59
N PHE A 8 4.90 -42.08 -24.47
CA PHE A 8 4.95 -40.71 -25.00
C PHE A 8 4.22 -39.79 -23.99
N PHE A 9 4.96 -38.94 -23.28
CA PHE A 9 4.39 -37.92 -22.40
C PHE A 9 4.30 -36.62 -23.20
N THR A 10 3.15 -36.35 -23.84
CA THR A 10 2.87 -35.04 -24.45
C THR A 10 2.62 -34.03 -23.33
N ILE A 11 3.60 -33.16 -23.08
CA ILE A 11 3.40 -31.94 -22.29
C ILE A 11 2.57 -30.99 -23.15
N LEU A 12 1.28 -30.90 -22.84
CA LEU A 12 0.41 -29.86 -23.39
C LEU A 12 0.74 -28.55 -22.66
N CYS A 13 1.70 -27.80 -23.19
CA CYS A 13 1.99 -26.45 -22.72
C CYS A 13 0.88 -25.53 -23.22
N SER A 14 -0.22 -25.42 -22.47
CA SER A 14 -1.21 -24.37 -22.70
C SER A 14 -0.59 -23.05 -22.26
N VAL A 15 0.09 -22.38 -23.19
CA VAL A 15 0.40 -20.96 -23.05
C VAL A 15 -0.94 -20.25 -23.03
N SER A 16 -1.43 -19.95 -21.83
CA SER A 16 -2.51 -18.99 -21.69
C SER A 16 -1.92 -17.65 -22.09
N LEU A 17 -2.19 -17.23 -23.34
CA LEU A 17 -1.99 -15.84 -23.74
C LEU A 17 -2.86 -15.02 -22.80
N SER A 18 -2.26 -14.42 -21.77
CA SER A 18 -2.91 -13.32 -21.08
C SER A 18 -3.07 -12.24 -22.14
N GLN A 19 -4.30 -12.07 -22.65
CA GLN A 19 -4.63 -10.90 -23.45
C GLN A 19 -4.36 -9.70 -22.55
N GLN A 20 -3.23 -9.01 -22.76
CA GLN A 20 -3.10 -7.63 -22.31
C GLN A 20 -4.22 -6.87 -23.01
N HIS A 21 -5.33 -6.68 -22.30
CA HIS A 21 -6.40 -5.81 -22.74
C HIS A 21 -5.81 -4.40 -22.75
N SER A 22 -5.34 -3.96 -23.92
CA SER A 22 -4.90 -2.59 -24.13
C SER A 22 -6.14 -1.72 -24.09
N ASP A 23 -6.40 -1.10 -22.95
CA ASP A 23 -7.42 -0.06 -22.81
C ASP A 23 -7.11 1.06 -23.84
N PRO A 24 -8.00 1.32 -24.82
CA PRO A 24 -7.75 2.31 -25.86
C PRO A 24 -7.63 3.76 -25.34
N GLN A 25 -8.02 4.06 -24.09
CA GLN A 25 -7.73 5.35 -23.45
C GLN A 25 -6.26 5.54 -23.03
N LYS A 26 -5.44 4.50 -23.15
CA LYS A 26 -4.05 4.49 -22.67
C LYS A 26 -3.01 4.77 -23.75
N ALA A 27 -3.42 5.03 -24.99
CA ALA A 27 -2.51 5.30 -26.11
C ALA A 27 -1.53 6.46 -25.80
N ASP A 28 -1.98 7.44 -25.01
CA ASP A 28 -1.18 8.60 -24.61
C ASP A 28 -0.49 8.42 -23.25
N TYR A 29 -0.41 7.22 -22.68
CA TYR A 29 0.21 6.99 -21.37
C TYR A 29 1.18 5.81 -21.38
N ILE A 30 2.43 6.05 -20.98
CA ILE A 30 3.44 5.00 -20.77
C ILE A 30 3.49 4.55 -19.33
N LEU A 31 3.72 3.26 -19.09
CA LEU A 31 4.03 2.76 -17.76
C LEU A 31 5.43 3.24 -17.35
N VAL A 32 5.54 3.90 -16.20
CA VAL A 32 6.83 4.43 -15.70
C VAL A 32 7.32 3.74 -14.43
N TRP A 33 6.42 3.13 -13.66
CA TRP A 33 6.78 2.37 -12.46
C TRP A 33 5.68 1.38 -12.10
N GLN A 34 6.05 0.23 -11.53
CA GLN A 34 5.08 -0.72 -10.99
C GLN A 34 5.65 -1.58 -9.85
N ASP A 35 4.73 -2.12 -9.06
CA ASP A 35 4.97 -3.24 -8.17
C ASP A 35 3.79 -4.20 -8.25
N GLU A 36 4.05 -5.44 -8.67
CA GLU A 36 3.05 -6.51 -8.82
C GLU A 36 3.04 -7.43 -7.58
N PHE A 37 3.91 -7.18 -6.60
CA PHE A 37 4.01 -7.98 -5.37
C PHE A 37 4.21 -9.49 -5.62
N ASP A 38 5.03 -9.84 -6.61
CA ASP A 38 5.29 -11.24 -7.01
C ASP A 38 6.23 -11.99 -6.05
N GLN A 39 6.97 -11.27 -5.21
CA GLN A 39 7.92 -11.86 -4.27
C GLN A 39 7.30 -12.02 -2.88
N ASN A 40 6.87 -13.24 -2.55
CA ASN A 40 6.36 -13.57 -1.22
C ASN A 40 7.37 -13.26 -0.11
N GLY A 41 6.86 -12.86 1.06
CA GLY A 41 7.64 -12.56 2.26
C GLY A 41 7.58 -11.09 2.66
N LYS A 42 8.73 -10.49 2.94
CA LYS A 42 8.81 -9.07 3.31
C LYS A 42 8.57 -8.20 2.06
N VAL A 43 7.90 -7.06 2.26
CA VAL A 43 7.78 -6.04 1.22
C VAL A 43 9.18 -5.52 0.85
N ASP A 44 9.41 -5.28 -0.43
CA ASP A 44 10.68 -4.80 -0.98
C ASP A 44 11.03 -3.40 -0.44
N SER A 45 11.99 -3.35 0.49
CA SER A 45 12.44 -2.11 1.12
C SER A 45 13.29 -1.21 0.22
N THR A 46 13.63 -1.67 -1.00
CA THR A 46 14.25 -0.80 -2.01
C THR A 46 13.21 0.06 -2.73
N LYS A 47 11.93 -0.34 -2.67
CA LYS A 47 10.78 0.38 -3.25
C LYS A 47 9.98 1.12 -2.19
N TRP A 48 9.76 0.49 -1.04
CA TRP A 48 8.84 0.97 0.00
C TRP A 48 9.57 1.30 1.30
N THR A 49 9.10 2.34 1.97
CA THR A 49 9.52 2.71 3.34
C THR A 49 8.36 2.61 4.29
N PHE A 50 8.61 2.39 5.58
CA PHE A 50 7.57 2.17 6.60
C PHE A 50 7.51 3.32 7.60
N GLU A 51 6.31 3.64 8.06
CA GLU A 51 6.16 4.46 9.26
C GLU A 51 6.22 3.61 10.53
N LYS A 52 6.70 4.19 11.62
CA LYS A 52 6.77 3.54 12.94
C LYS A 52 6.14 4.42 14.01
N GLY A 53 5.30 3.82 14.86
CA GLY A 53 4.69 4.51 16.00
C GLY A 53 3.35 5.17 15.73
N PHE A 54 2.97 6.09 16.62
CA PHE A 54 1.83 6.98 16.43
C PHE A 54 2.20 8.10 15.47
N VAL A 55 1.52 8.16 14.33
CA VAL A 55 1.93 9.05 13.24
C VAL A 55 1.02 10.26 13.10
N ARG A 56 -0.28 10.07 12.91
CA ARG A 56 -1.21 11.13 12.48
C ARG A 56 -2.63 10.90 12.97
N ASN A 57 -3.44 11.96 12.87
CA ASN A 57 -4.89 11.98 13.04
C ASN A 57 -5.43 11.35 14.34
N GLN A 58 -4.61 11.29 15.40
CA GLN A 58 -4.93 10.65 16.67
C GLN A 58 -5.38 9.19 16.54
N GLU A 59 -4.98 8.53 15.45
CA GLU A 59 -5.31 7.13 15.17
C GLU A 59 -4.82 6.22 16.30
N LEU A 60 -5.51 5.11 16.55
CA LEU A 60 -5.28 4.27 17.73
C LEU A 60 -4.17 3.24 17.53
N GLN A 61 -3.82 2.91 16.29
CA GLN A 61 -2.80 1.93 16.00
C GLN A 61 -1.37 2.46 16.13
N TRP A 62 -0.47 1.56 16.51
CA TRP A 62 0.97 1.69 16.34
C TRP A 62 1.38 1.16 14.96
N TYR A 63 1.96 2.01 14.12
CA TYR A 63 2.50 1.57 12.83
C TYR A 63 3.80 0.79 13.02
N GLN A 64 3.94 -0.33 12.31
CA GLN A 64 5.12 -1.19 12.33
C GLN A 64 5.28 -1.98 11.02
N GLU A 65 6.51 -2.32 10.63
CA GLU A 65 6.79 -3.00 9.34
C GLU A 65 6.25 -4.44 9.32
N GLU A 66 6.22 -5.08 10.48
CA GLU A 66 5.88 -6.49 10.68
C GLU A 66 4.41 -6.80 10.33
N ASN A 67 3.60 -5.74 10.17
CA ASN A 67 2.21 -5.83 9.78
C ASN A 67 2.00 -5.69 8.26
N ALA A 68 3.06 -5.61 7.46
CA ALA A 68 3.01 -5.63 5.99
C ALA A 68 3.86 -6.78 5.43
N THR A 69 3.23 -7.61 4.60
CA THR A 69 3.86 -8.76 3.95
C THR A 69 3.33 -8.91 2.54
N VAL A 70 4.09 -9.57 1.67
CA VAL A 70 3.62 -10.01 0.37
C VAL A 70 3.26 -11.49 0.43
N ASN A 71 2.03 -11.84 0.07
CA ASN A 71 1.58 -13.23 -0.04
C ASN A 71 0.64 -13.39 -1.25
N ASP A 72 0.84 -14.44 -2.02
CA ASP A 72 -0.02 -14.83 -3.16
C ASP A 72 -0.26 -13.69 -4.17
N GLY A 73 0.84 -13.01 -4.53
CA GLY A 73 0.81 -11.89 -5.48
C GLY A 73 0.19 -10.61 -4.94
N LYS A 74 0.09 -10.46 -3.61
CA LYS A 74 -0.56 -9.30 -2.98
C LYS A 74 0.26 -8.75 -1.85
N LEU A 75 0.33 -7.43 -1.77
CA LEU A 75 0.61 -6.76 -0.51
C LEU A 75 -0.57 -6.97 0.45
N VAL A 76 -0.24 -7.43 1.66
CA VAL A 76 -1.17 -7.67 2.75
C VAL A 76 -0.77 -6.77 3.92
N ILE A 77 -1.55 -5.72 4.17
CA ILE A 77 -1.43 -4.89 5.38
C ILE A 77 -2.42 -5.42 6.41
N THR A 78 -1.93 -5.83 7.57
CA THR A 78 -2.72 -6.47 8.62
C THR A 78 -2.89 -5.54 9.82
N GLY A 79 -4.12 -5.14 10.10
CA GLY A 79 -4.51 -4.50 11.34
C GLY A 79 -4.76 -5.56 12.41
N LYS A 80 -4.14 -5.42 13.59
CA LYS A 80 -4.28 -6.36 14.70
C LYS A 80 -4.75 -5.63 15.95
N ARG A 81 -5.47 -6.36 16.82
CA ARG A 81 -5.65 -5.98 18.22
C ARG A 81 -4.47 -6.57 19.00
N GLU A 82 -3.54 -5.72 19.37
CA GLU A 82 -2.24 -6.11 19.94
C GLU A 82 -1.73 -4.95 20.81
N VAL A 83 -1.35 -5.26 22.04
CA VAL A 83 -0.86 -4.25 22.98
C VAL A 83 0.65 -4.05 22.80
N ILE A 84 1.05 -2.84 22.43
CA ILE A 84 2.46 -2.44 22.29
C ILE A 84 2.78 -1.30 23.26
N PRO A 85 3.76 -1.47 24.17
CA PRO A 85 4.25 -0.37 25.00
C PRO A 85 4.78 0.77 24.14
N ASN A 86 4.47 2.02 24.52
CA ASN A 86 5.00 3.19 23.82
C ASN A 86 6.38 3.56 24.38
N PRO A 87 7.48 3.35 23.63
CA PRO A 87 8.82 3.72 24.09
C PRO A 87 9.01 5.24 24.27
N GLY A 88 8.15 6.06 23.66
CA GLY A 88 8.16 7.51 23.78
C GLY A 88 7.21 8.06 24.84
N PHE A 89 6.72 7.23 25.77
CA PHE A 89 5.80 7.67 26.80
C PHE A 89 6.46 8.66 27.78
N GLU A 90 5.84 9.82 27.94
CA GLU A 90 6.23 10.86 28.90
C GLU A 90 5.01 11.24 29.74
N SER A 91 5.11 11.05 31.06
CA SER A 91 3.99 11.29 31.98
C SER A 91 3.62 12.76 32.04
N GLY A 92 2.39 13.10 31.68
CA GLY A 92 1.88 14.48 31.72
C GLY A 92 2.21 15.33 30.50
N ASP A 93 2.81 14.76 29.45
CA ASP A 93 3.03 15.46 28.19
C ASP A 93 1.70 15.79 27.50
N ALA A 94 1.61 16.96 26.87
CA ALA A 94 0.42 17.41 26.14
C ALA A 94 0.34 16.82 24.73
N ASP A 95 1.44 16.30 24.17
CA ASP A 95 1.45 15.58 22.90
C ASP A 95 0.72 14.25 23.06
N TRP A 96 -0.33 14.06 22.26
CA TRP A 96 -1.14 12.84 22.25
C TRP A 96 -0.31 11.57 21.96
N LYS A 97 0.81 11.70 21.22
CA LYS A 97 1.71 10.58 20.91
C LYS A 97 2.48 10.15 22.14
N LYS A 98 2.92 11.11 22.98
CA LYS A 98 3.78 10.87 24.14
C LYS A 98 2.99 10.60 25.42
N SER A 99 1.77 11.12 25.52
CA SER A 99 0.90 10.90 26.70
C SER A 99 0.33 9.48 26.78
N ARG A 100 0.35 8.71 25.68
CA ARG A 100 -0.15 7.32 25.64
C ARG A 100 0.91 6.35 26.15
N LYS A 101 0.58 5.58 27.18
CA LYS A 101 1.48 4.52 27.72
C LYS A 101 1.69 3.36 26.75
N GLN A 102 0.69 3.07 25.93
CA GLN A 102 0.67 1.94 25.00
C GLN A 102 -0.28 2.20 23.83
N ALA A 103 -0.16 1.40 22.77
CA ALA A 103 -1.18 1.22 21.75
C ALA A 103 -1.89 -0.11 21.96
N ASP A 104 -3.20 -0.18 21.72
CA ASP A 104 -3.98 -1.43 21.80
C ASP A 104 -4.20 -2.09 20.42
N TYR A 105 -3.73 -1.43 19.36
CA TYR A 105 -3.81 -1.89 17.98
C TYR A 105 -2.47 -1.69 17.27
N THR A 106 -2.17 -2.54 16.28
CA THR A 106 -1.01 -2.38 15.39
C THR A 106 -1.44 -2.46 13.93
N SER A 107 -0.74 -1.75 13.05
CA SER A 107 -0.96 -1.79 11.59
C SER A 107 0.34 -1.48 10.85
N SER A 108 0.30 -1.45 9.52
CA SER A 108 1.42 -0.98 8.71
C SER A 108 1.02 0.18 7.80
N SER A 109 2.03 0.95 7.41
CA SER A 109 1.93 2.11 6.54
C SER A 109 3.17 2.13 5.68
N ILE A 110 3.00 1.99 4.37
CA ILE A 110 4.09 2.02 3.42
C ILE A 110 4.02 3.24 2.52
N LYS A 111 5.18 3.80 2.19
CA LYS A 111 5.35 4.96 1.34
C LYS A 111 6.29 4.69 0.17
N LEU A 112 5.88 5.14 -1.00
CA LEU A 112 6.70 5.21 -2.21
C LEU A 112 6.71 6.67 -2.69
N TYR A 113 7.88 7.27 -2.82
CA TYR A 113 8.00 8.59 -3.45
C TYR A 113 7.64 8.49 -4.93
N LEU A 114 6.73 9.34 -5.39
CA LEU A 114 6.16 9.24 -6.72
C LEU A 114 5.57 10.56 -7.23
N ASP A 115 6.03 10.95 -8.41
CA ASP A 115 5.37 11.90 -9.32
C ASP A 115 5.01 11.18 -10.63
N SER A 116 3.85 11.30 -11.29
CA SER A 116 2.48 11.71 -10.91
C SER A 116 1.49 11.02 -11.88
N LYS A 117 0.38 10.40 -11.40
CA LYS A 117 -0.80 10.09 -12.25
C LYS A 117 -2.16 10.18 -11.52
N LEU A 118 -3.12 10.63 -12.32
CA LEU A 118 -4.49 11.07 -12.09
C LEU A 118 -5.53 9.94 -12.01
N LEU A 119 -6.32 9.93 -10.92
CA LEU A 119 -7.52 9.11 -10.70
C LEU A 119 -8.79 9.97 -10.53
N ASN A 120 -8.59 11.26 -10.31
CA ASN A 120 -9.60 12.31 -10.31
C ASN A 120 -8.98 13.46 -11.09
N GLU A 121 -9.64 13.91 -12.16
CA GLU A 121 -9.18 15.06 -12.93
C GLU A 121 -9.82 16.31 -12.34
N ILE A 122 -8.96 17.14 -11.77
CA ILE A 122 -9.30 18.51 -11.39
C ILE A 122 -8.33 19.39 -12.17
N ASP A 123 -8.86 20.45 -12.78
CA ASP A 123 -8.01 21.40 -13.48
C ASP A 123 -7.04 22.00 -12.46
N LEU A 124 -5.73 21.87 -12.68
CA LEU A 124 -4.71 22.43 -11.81
C LEU A 124 -4.83 23.97 -11.72
N ALA A 125 -5.44 24.62 -12.71
CA ALA A 125 -5.76 26.04 -12.64
C ALA A 125 -6.80 26.36 -11.55
N GLU A 126 -7.62 25.39 -11.15
CA GLU A 126 -8.66 25.55 -10.13
C GLU A 126 -8.23 25.06 -8.74
N THR A 127 -7.09 24.37 -8.62
CA THR A 127 -6.56 23.86 -7.33
C THR A 127 -5.68 24.87 -6.60
N ILE A 128 -6.09 26.13 -6.60
CA ILE A 128 -5.34 27.23 -6.00
C ILE A 128 -5.95 27.54 -4.63
N ASN A 129 -5.14 27.46 -3.58
CA ASN A 129 -5.54 27.85 -2.24
C ASN A 129 -5.84 29.37 -2.18
N PRO A 130 -6.55 29.87 -1.14
CA PRO A 130 -6.84 31.30 -0.99
C PRO A 130 -5.61 32.23 -1.00
N ASP A 131 -4.43 31.70 -0.69
CA ASP A 131 -3.14 32.39 -0.70
C ASP A 131 -2.44 32.37 -2.07
N GLY A 132 -3.04 31.77 -3.08
CA GLY A 132 -2.45 31.63 -4.42
C GLY A 132 -1.54 30.41 -4.60
N PHE A 133 -1.31 29.60 -3.56
CA PHE A 133 -0.46 28.43 -3.64
C PHE A 133 -1.21 27.24 -4.25
N ASN A 134 -0.59 26.55 -5.22
CA ASN A 134 -1.10 25.28 -5.73
C ASN A 134 -0.32 24.10 -5.09
N PRO A 135 -0.94 23.33 -4.18
CA PRO A 135 -0.28 22.23 -3.47
C PRO A 135 0.01 21.02 -4.37
N PHE A 136 -0.48 20.98 -5.61
CA PHE A 136 -0.31 19.85 -6.52
C PHE A 136 0.91 19.99 -7.45
N HIS A 137 1.66 21.10 -7.38
CA HIS A 137 2.90 21.32 -8.16
C HIS A 137 4.19 20.89 -7.44
N GLN A 138 4.08 20.24 -6.30
CA GLN A 138 5.22 19.70 -5.56
C GLN A 138 5.37 18.19 -5.77
N PRO A 139 6.52 17.59 -5.42
CA PRO A 139 6.67 16.15 -5.43
C PRO A 139 5.68 15.45 -4.48
N HIS A 140 5.07 14.37 -4.93
CA HIS A 140 4.13 13.56 -4.16
C HIS A 140 4.71 12.18 -3.82
N TYR A 141 3.96 11.42 -3.04
CA TYR A 141 4.25 10.03 -2.73
C TYR A 141 2.93 9.26 -2.58
N LEU A 142 2.98 7.96 -2.88
CA LEU A 142 1.89 7.04 -2.56
C LEU A 142 2.02 6.60 -1.12
N LEU A 143 0.87 6.51 -0.46
CA LEU A 143 0.74 6.04 0.89
C LEU A 143 -0.34 4.95 0.94
N LEU A 144 0.04 3.76 1.39
CA LEU A 144 -0.89 2.66 1.62
C LEU A 144 -0.85 2.29 3.10
N ASN A 145 -1.96 2.49 3.80
CA ASN A 145 -2.07 2.17 5.22
C ASN A 145 -3.48 1.67 5.58
N LEU A 146 -3.59 0.94 6.68
CA LEU A 146 -4.86 0.58 7.30
C LEU A 146 -4.98 1.31 8.64
N ALA A 147 -5.67 2.44 8.66
CA ALA A 147 -5.93 3.23 9.87
C ALA A 147 -7.02 2.57 10.73
N LEU A 148 -6.85 2.58 12.05
CA LEU A 148 -7.76 1.99 13.02
C LEU A 148 -8.20 3.05 14.04
N GLY A 149 -9.45 3.49 13.90
CA GLY A 149 -10.15 4.32 14.88
C GLY A 149 -9.60 5.73 15.07
N GLY A 150 -9.83 6.29 16.26
CA GLY A 150 -9.48 7.66 16.62
C GLY A 150 -10.59 8.61 16.19
N ASN A 151 -10.23 9.69 15.48
CA ASN A 151 -11.24 10.61 14.93
C ASN A 151 -12.17 9.95 13.90
N GLY A 152 -11.76 8.80 13.33
CA GLY A 152 -12.56 8.02 12.39
C GLY A 152 -13.56 7.05 13.02
N GLY A 153 -13.64 6.97 14.36
CA GLY A 153 -14.59 6.11 15.09
C GLY A 153 -13.93 5.10 16.04
N ASP A 154 -14.75 4.27 16.68
CA ASP A 154 -14.30 3.23 17.61
C ASP A 154 -14.21 1.85 16.90
N PRO A 155 -13.01 1.24 16.80
CA PRO A 155 -12.83 -0.06 16.18
C PRO A 155 -13.14 -1.24 17.13
N SER A 156 -13.59 -0.98 18.37
CA SER A 156 -13.80 -2.02 19.38
C SER A 156 -14.75 -3.14 18.95
N GLY A 157 -15.79 -2.81 18.16
CA GLY A 157 -16.77 -3.76 17.62
C GLY A 157 -16.32 -4.52 16.37
N SER A 158 -15.13 -4.23 15.82
CA SER A 158 -14.64 -4.86 14.59
C SER A 158 -13.98 -6.23 14.86
N THR A 159 -14.01 -7.09 13.85
CA THR A 159 -13.28 -8.38 13.85
C THR A 159 -11.82 -8.18 13.47
N PHE A 160 -10.91 -8.82 14.22
CA PHE A 160 -9.46 -8.77 13.99
C PHE A 160 -8.88 -10.19 13.87
N PRO A 161 -7.79 -10.39 13.09
CA PRO A 161 -7.10 -9.37 12.29
C PRO A 161 -7.92 -8.90 11.08
N SER A 162 -7.85 -7.61 10.79
CA SER A 162 -8.40 -7.01 9.57
C SER A 162 -7.29 -6.91 8.52
N LYS A 163 -7.61 -7.09 7.24
CA LYS A 163 -6.61 -7.10 6.16
C LYS A 163 -7.00 -6.11 5.06
N TYR A 164 -6.02 -5.34 4.61
CA TYR A 164 -6.08 -4.56 3.39
C TYR A 164 -5.18 -5.23 2.34
N LEU A 165 -5.78 -5.68 1.24
CA LEU A 165 -5.12 -6.46 0.18
C LEU A 165 -4.95 -5.57 -1.06
N VAL A 166 -3.73 -5.50 -1.58
CA VAL A 166 -3.40 -4.75 -2.80
C VAL A 166 -2.74 -5.69 -3.79
N ASP A 167 -3.34 -5.84 -4.97
CA ASP A 167 -2.88 -6.75 -6.03
C ASP A 167 -1.70 -6.18 -6.82
N TYR A 168 -1.74 -4.89 -7.13
CA TYR A 168 -0.63 -4.21 -7.77
C TYR A 168 -0.69 -2.70 -7.53
N VAL A 169 0.44 -2.04 -7.73
CA VAL A 169 0.54 -0.59 -7.90
C VAL A 169 1.18 -0.32 -9.25
N ARG A 170 0.55 0.47 -10.10
CA ARG A 170 1.09 0.85 -11.42
C ARG A 170 0.95 2.34 -11.62
N VAL A 171 2.01 2.95 -12.11
CA VAL A 171 2.08 4.39 -12.36
C VAL A 171 2.38 4.60 -13.83
N TYR A 172 1.59 5.46 -14.46
CA TYR A 172 1.75 5.80 -15.86
C TYR A 172 2.00 7.30 -16.02
N GLN A 173 2.78 7.68 -17.01
CA GLN A 173 2.99 9.09 -17.35
C GLN A 173 2.35 9.37 -18.70
N LYS A 174 1.67 10.52 -18.82
CA LYS A 174 1.14 10.95 -20.11
C LYS A 174 2.32 11.24 -21.05
N ILE A 175 2.29 10.67 -22.24
CA ILE A 175 3.14 11.07 -23.36
C ILE A 175 2.60 12.44 -23.76
N SER A 176 3.31 13.50 -23.41
CA SER A 176 2.99 14.81 -23.96
C SER A 176 3.07 14.75 -25.49
N PRO A 177 2.13 15.38 -26.22
CA PRO A 177 2.43 15.86 -27.56
C PRO A 177 3.63 16.81 -27.55
#